data_AF-A0A970AT31-F1
#
_entry.id   AF-A0A970AT31-F1
#
_cell.length_a   1.000
_cell.length_b   1.000
_cell.length_c   1.000
_cell.angle_alpha   90.00
_cell.angle_beta   90.00
_cell.angle_gamma   90.00
#
_symmetry.space_group_name_H-M   'P 1'
#
loop_
_entity.id
_entity.type
_entity.pdbx_description
1 polymer ?
#
loop_
_entity_poly.entity_id
_entity_poly.type
_entity_poly.pdbx_seq_one_letter_code
_entity_poly.pdbx_strand_id
1 'polypeptide(L)'
;MTVEEALRILDTAIAPTSLSNIQEIVFRKSWEGLSYLDIADSAGYDASYIKDVGYKLWKLLSAALGEKVTKSNLQAVIGRDRV
;
A
#
# COMPACT_ATOMS: atom_id res chain seq x y z
N MET A 1 -7.13 10.85 7.71
CA MET A 1 -7.68 9.53 7.35
C MET A 1 -6.84 8.48 8.05
N THR A 2 -7.51 7.55 8.73
CA THR A 2 -6.86 6.41 9.38
C THR A 2 -6.46 5.37 8.33
N VAL A 3 -5.52 4.50 8.68
CA VAL A 3 -5.11 3.40 7.78
C VAL A 3 -6.27 2.43 7.51
N GLU A 4 -7.18 2.24 8.47
CA GLU A 4 -8.37 1.39 8.29
C GLU A 4 -9.36 1.98 7.30
N GLU A 5 -9.59 3.29 7.35
CA GLU A 5 -10.42 3.98 6.35
C GLU A 5 -9.81 3.85 4.95
N ALA A 6 -8.49 4.00 4.85
CA ALA A 6 -7.78 3.87 3.58
C ALA A 6 -7.88 2.44 3.02
N LEU A 7 -7.75 1.41 3.87
CA LEU A 7 -7.90 0.02 3.45
C LEU A 7 -9.31 -0.30 2.95
N ARG A 8 -10.35 0.23 3.58
CA ARG A 8 -11.74 0.04 3.10
C ARG A 8 -11.98 0.65 1.73
N ILE A 9 -11.41 1.82 1.47
CA ILE A 9 -11.45 2.46 0.15
C ILE A 9 -10.76 1.56 -0.87
N LEU A 10 -9.57 1.06 -0.53
CA LEU A 10 -8.82 0.18 -1.42
C LEU A 10 -9.52 -1.14 -1.69
N ASP A 11 -10.09 -1.80 -0.69
CA ASP A 11 -10.82 -3.07 -0.86
C ASP A 11 -11.96 -2.92 -1.86
N THR A 12 -12.63 -1.77 -1.87
CA THR A 12 -13.66 -1.45 -2.85
C THR A 12 -13.06 -1.22 -4.24
N ALA A 13 -11.95 -0.47 -4.33
CA ALA A 13 -11.31 -0.12 -5.59
C ALA A 13 -10.65 -1.32 -6.30
N ILE A 14 -10.16 -2.31 -5.56
CA ILE A 14 -9.48 -3.49 -6.12
C ILE A 14 -10.37 -4.73 -6.23
N ALA A 15 -11.65 -4.64 -5.83
CA ALA A 15 -12.60 -5.74 -5.92
C ALA A 15 -12.73 -6.27 -7.37
N PRO A 16 -12.91 -7.59 -7.57
CA PRO A 16 -13.11 -8.64 -6.56
C PRO A 16 -11.81 -9.18 -5.95
N THR A 17 -10.65 -8.60 -6.28
CA THR A 17 -9.36 -8.95 -5.69
C THR A 17 -9.22 -8.37 -4.28
N SER A 18 -8.24 -8.87 -3.52
CA SER A 18 -7.86 -8.32 -2.21
C SER A 18 -6.35 -8.26 -2.07
N LEU A 19 -5.87 -7.46 -1.12
CA LEU A 19 -4.45 -7.48 -0.76
C LEU A 19 -4.11 -8.81 -0.07
N SER A 20 -2.94 -9.35 -0.41
CA SER A 20 -2.32 -10.39 0.40
C SER A 20 -1.84 -9.82 1.74
N ASN A 21 -1.64 -10.69 2.74
CA ASN A 21 -1.14 -10.29 4.06
C ASN A 21 0.13 -9.43 3.99
N ILE A 22 1.09 -9.80 3.12
CA ILE A 22 2.34 -9.05 3.00
C ILE A 22 2.14 -7.69 2.30
N GLN A 23 1.22 -7.60 1.35
CA GLN A 23 0.86 -6.31 0.74
C GLN A 23 0.16 -5.40 1.74
N GLU A 24 -0.71 -5.94 2.59
CA GLU A 24 -1.35 -5.17 3.66
C GLU A 24 -0.32 -4.67 4.68
N ILE A 25 0.65 -5.50 5.09
CA ILE A 25 1.76 -5.06 5.94
C ILE A 25 2.53 -3.92 5.28
N VAL A 26 2.94 -4.08 4.02
CA VAL A 26 3.67 -3.03 3.28
C VAL A 26 2.84 -1.76 3.18
N PHE A 27 1.53 -1.87 2.92
CA PHE A 27 0.61 -0.74 2.87
C PHE A 27 0.56 -0.01 4.22
N ARG A 28 0.24 -0.72 5.31
CA ARG A 28 0.08 -0.15 6.65
C ARG A 28 1.35 0.54 7.13
N LYS A 29 2.50 -0.12 6.96
CA LYS A 29 3.77 0.44 7.38
C LYS A 29 4.26 1.58 6.49
N SER A 30 3.95 1.54 5.19
CA SER A 30 4.18 2.69 4.31
C SER A 30 3.30 3.88 4.68
N TRP A 31 2.05 3.63 5.11
CA TRP A 31 1.14 4.64 5.63
C TRP A 31 1.67 5.31 6.91
N GLU A 32 2.38 4.55 7.75
CA GLU A 32 3.08 5.04 8.94
C GLU A 32 4.42 5.75 8.61
N GLY A 33 4.86 5.72 7.35
CA GLY A 33 6.09 6.37 6.88
C GLY A 33 7.35 5.50 6.94
N LEU A 34 7.27 4.26 7.44
CA LEU A 34 8.43 3.37 7.60
C LEU A 34 9.12 3.05 6.26
N SER A 35 10.44 2.90 6.27
CA SER A 35 11.20 2.51 5.08
C SER A 35 11.02 1.02 4.76
N TYR A 36 11.40 0.58 3.56
CA TYR A 36 11.37 -0.86 3.23
C TYR A 36 12.32 -1.68 4.09
N LEU A 37 13.39 -1.07 4.62
CA LEU A 37 14.30 -1.74 5.55
C LEU A 37 13.60 -1.97 6.90
N ASP A 38 12.98 -0.92 7.46
CA ASP A 38 12.22 -1.04 8.72
C ASP A 38 11.08 -2.06 8.61
N ILE A 39 10.40 -2.09 7.46
CA ILE A 39 9.33 -3.06 7.18
C ILE A 39 9.89 -4.47 7.14
N ALA A 40 10.99 -4.68 6.42
CA ALA A 40 11.66 -5.97 6.31
C ALA A 40 12.11 -6.50 7.67
N ASP A 41 12.77 -5.65 8.46
CA ASP A 41 13.26 -5.99 9.79
C ASP A 41 12.11 -6.32 10.75
N SER A 42 11.02 -5.52 10.72
CA SER A 42 9.86 -5.73 11.60
C SER A 42 9.02 -6.96 11.22
N ALA A 43 9.03 -7.36 9.95
CA ALA A 43 8.21 -8.45 9.43
C ALA A 43 9.00 -9.75 9.19
N GLY A 44 10.32 -9.76 9.42
CA GLY A 44 11.18 -10.94 9.26
C GLY A 44 11.43 -11.33 7.80
N TYR A 45 11.48 -10.36 6.89
CA TYR A 45 11.73 -10.57 5.46
C TYR A 45 12.99 -9.88 4.98
N ASP A 46 13.48 -10.28 3.81
CA ASP A 46 14.53 -9.53 3.13
C ASP A 46 14.01 -8.20 2.57
N ALA A 47 14.82 -7.15 2.66
CA ALA A 47 14.49 -5.83 2.12
C ALA A 47 14.27 -5.85 0.60
N SER A 48 14.92 -6.75 -0.15
CA SER A 48 14.68 -6.95 -1.58
C SER A 48 13.28 -7.50 -1.84
N TYR A 49 12.86 -8.50 -1.06
CA TYR A 49 11.52 -9.06 -1.15
C TYR A 49 10.44 -8.03 -0.84
N ILE A 50 10.61 -7.23 0.22
CA ILE A 50 9.68 -6.14 0.56
C ILE A 50 9.61 -5.08 -0.54
N LYS A 51 10.74 -4.74 -1.17
CA LYS A 51 10.76 -3.82 -2.33
C LYS A 51 9.97 -4.39 -3.51
N ASP A 52 10.09 -5.68 -3.79
CA ASP A 52 9.34 -6.33 -4.87
C ASP A 52 7.84 -6.38 -4.58
N VAL A 53 7.46 -6.68 -3.33
CA VAL A 53 6.05 -6.61 -2.88
C VAL A 53 5.54 -5.18 -3.03
N GLY A 54 6.29 -4.18 -2.57
CA GLY A 54 5.94 -2.77 -2.70
C GLY A 54 5.76 -2.36 -4.16
N TYR A 55 6.67 -2.74 -5.05
CA TYR A 55 6.54 -2.44 -6.48
C TYR A 55 5.24 -3.01 -7.08
N LYS A 56 4.92 -4.28 -6.78
CA LYS A 56 3.69 -4.92 -7.25
C LYS A 56 2.44 -4.25 -6.66
N LEU A 57 2.48 -3.90 -5.37
CA LEU A 57 1.41 -3.19 -4.68
C LEU A 57 1.12 -1.84 -5.34
N TRP A 58 2.13 -0.98 -5.50
CA TRP A 58 1.93 0.35 -6.08
C TRP A 58 1.43 0.29 -7.52
N LYS A 59 1.87 -0.71 -8.30
CA LYS A 59 1.37 -0.95 -9.64
C LYS A 59 -0.12 -1.34 -9.64
N LEU A 60 -0.53 -2.24 -8.73
CA LEU A 60 -1.92 -2.64 -8.56
C LEU A 60 -2.80 -1.43 -8.20
N LEU A 61 -2.40 -0.66 -7.18
CA LEU A 61 -3.17 0.50 -6.72
C LEU A 61 -3.24 1.59 -7.79
N SER A 62 -2.16 1.81 -8.54
CA SER A 62 -2.17 2.78 -9.64
C SER A 62 -3.15 2.41 -10.74
N ALA A 63 -3.26 1.11 -11.04
CA ALA A 63 -4.20 0.62 -12.04
C ALA A 63 -5.65 0.75 -11.56
N ALA A 64 -5.91 0.42 -10.29
CA ALA A 64 -7.24 0.49 -9.70
C ALA A 64 -7.77 1.92 -9.54
N LEU A 65 -6.91 2.85 -9.12
CA LEU A 65 -7.30 4.25 -8.86
C LEU A 65 -7.17 5.16 -10.09
N GLY A 66 -6.58 4.68 -11.19
CA GLY A 66 -6.35 5.50 -12.39
C GLY A 66 -5.31 6.63 -12.23
N GLU A 67 -4.72 6.78 -11.03
CA GLU A 67 -3.66 7.74 -10.72
C GLU A 67 -2.40 7.01 -10.27
N LYS A 68 -1.22 7.53 -10.61
CA LYS A 68 0.05 6.93 -10.18
C LYS A 68 0.18 6.96 -8.65
N VAL A 69 0.15 5.78 -8.04
CA VAL A 69 0.41 5.56 -6.62
C VAL A 69 1.87 5.17 -6.42
N THR A 70 2.49 5.71 -5.37
CA THR A 70 3.82 5.39 -4.86
C THR A 70 3.78 5.41 -3.34
N LYS A 71 4.81 4.86 -2.70
CA LYS A 71 4.99 4.96 -1.24
C LYS A 71 4.88 6.40 -0.72
N SER A 72 5.45 7.37 -1.45
CA SER A 72 5.54 8.77 -1.01
C SER A 72 4.28 9.59 -1.23
N ASN A 73 3.38 9.17 -2.13
CA ASN A 73 2.13 9.89 -2.40
C ASN A 73 0.87 9.14 -1.96
N LEU A 74 1.01 7.94 -1.39
CA LEU A 74 -0.09 7.06 -0.99
C LEU A 74 -1.21 7.78 -0.24
N GLN A 75 -0.84 8.54 0.79
CA GLN A 75 -1.81 9.28 1.61
C GLN A 75 -2.50 10.40 0.84
N ALA A 76 -1.78 11.07 -0.07
CA ALA A 76 -2.32 12.15 -0.88
C ALA A 76 -3.29 11.63 -1.94
N VAL A 77 -2.98 10.52 -2.61
CA VAL A 77 -3.85 9.92 -3.64
C VAL A 77 -5.13 9.39 -3.00
N ILE A 78 -5.02 8.51 -1.99
CA ILE A 78 -6.22 7.92 -1.37
C ILE A 78 -7.03 8.98 -0.61
N GLY A 79 -6.39 10.00 -0.04
CA GLY A 79 -7.08 11.08 0.65
C GLY A 79 -7.92 11.99 -0.25
N ARG A 80 -7.60 12.05 -1.56
CA ARG A 80 -8.37 12.81 -2.57
C ARG A 80 -9.56 12.05 -3.10
N ASP A 81 -9.54 10.72 -3.04
CA ASP A 81 -10.61 9.85 -3.54
C ASP A 81 -11.86 9.84 -2.63
N ARG A 82 -12.02 10.87 -1.78
CA ARG A 82 -13.28 11.22 -1.11
C ARG A 82 -14.18 11.94 -2.13
N VAL A 83 -14.83 11.18 -3.02
CA VAL A 83 -15.98 11.67 -3.80
C VAL A 83 -17.17 10.76 -3.54
#